data_AF-A0A7X8F0E8-F1
#
_entry.id   AF-A0A7X8F0E8-F1
#
_cell.length_a   1.000
_cell.length_b   1.000
_cell.length_c   1.000
_cell.angle_alpha   90.00
_cell.angle_beta   90.00
_cell.angle_gamma   90.00
#
_symmetry.space_group_name_H-M   'P 1'
#
loop_
_entity.id
_entity.type
_entity.pdbx_description
1 polymer ?
#
loop_
_entity_poly.entity_id
_entity_poly.type
_entity_poly.pdbx_seq_one_letter_code
_entity_poly.pdbx_strand_id
1 'polypeptide(L)'
;MSTAKVQSIFVGFGVFVLFFSWGCAANSSVVSSPDGTLQVRFSLDEQGRPHYAVDKNARPVILPSPLGLVRSDYSFAEQLTLADTSPVQKVQDRYIMPHGKRRECIYQANRRVFTLTNPAGQTMQLIFQVSNDGAAFRYAFDGKSDAGLSIVSEQTGFAFAPAAEAWLHPMQPGKSGWAATQPSYEEYYVVDTVGKPSPHGAGWCFPALFRTPAGDWVLISDTDVDRNYCAARLAHRSDGGVYRIAFPHPQEHRGPQDPVEPQITLPFQSPWRVLVIGDSLRPLVETTLMTDLAAPSQIDSPDFIQAGRASWHWLRYGDDSSTLEVAERFLAFSDEMNWEYMLIDCNWDRNIGYEKMAEFIQKARQKNVGVILWYNSNGSWNTAPMTPKDR
;
A
#
# COMPACT_ATOMS: atom_id res chain seq x y z
N MET A 1 8.20 -91.40 -40.47
CA MET A 1 8.90 -90.09 -40.47
C MET A 1 7.87 -88.99 -40.41
N SER A 2 8.01 -88.07 -39.44
CA SER A 2 7.55 -86.66 -39.45
C SER A 2 6.03 -86.39 -39.56
N THR A 3 5.36 -85.57 -38.76
CA THR A 3 5.71 -84.65 -37.66
C THR A 3 4.38 -84.23 -37.02
N ALA A 4 4.27 -84.29 -35.70
CA ALA A 4 3.13 -83.80 -34.93
C ALA A 4 3.16 -82.27 -34.81
N LYS A 5 2.00 -81.63 -34.96
CA LYS A 5 1.80 -80.19 -34.73
C LYS A 5 1.80 -79.90 -33.23
N VAL A 6 2.67 -78.98 -32.79
CA VAL A 6 2.62 -78.38 -31.45
C VAL A 6 2.00 -76.99 -31.60
N GLN A 7 0.84 -76.76 -30.98
CA GLN A 7 0.30 -75.42 -30.74
C GLN A 7 0.81 -74.94 -29.38
N SER A 8 1.62 -73.88 -29.40
CA SER A 8 2.07 -73.20 -28.18
C SER A 8 1.00 -72.19 -27.76
N ILE A 9 0.39 -72.40 -26.60
CA ILE A 9 -0.49 -71.43 -25.93
C ILE A 9 0.41 -70.44 -25.18
N PHE A 10 0.44 -69.19 -25.64
CA PHE A 10 1.01 -68.07 -24.88
C PHE A 10 -0.07 -67.54 -23.92
N VAL A 11 0.10 -67.78 -22.63
CA VAL A 11 -0.67 -67.09 -21.57
C VAL A 11 0.04 -65.78 -21.28
N GLY A 12 -0.47 -64.68 -21.85
CA GLY A 12 -0.02 -63.33 -21.52
C GLY A 12 -0.63 -62.88 -20.19
N PHE A 13 0.18 -62.82 -19.13
CA PHE A 13 -0.18 -62.11 -17.90
C PHE A 13 -0.12 -60.60 -18.16
N GLY A 14 -1.27 -59.99 -18.42
CA GLY A 14 -1.39 -58.54 -18.49
C GLY A 14 -1.28 -57.93 -17.09
N VAL A 15 -0.14 -57.33 -16.77
CA VAL A 15 0.01 -56.46 -15.60
C VAL A 15 -0.72 -55.15 -15.90
N PHE A 16 -1.92 -55.01 -15.36
CA PHE A 16 -2.68 -53.76 -15.40
C PHE A 16 -2.07 -52.79 -14.39
N VAL A 17 -1.15 -51.93 -14.84
CA VAL A 17 -0.62 -50.83 -14.02
C VAL A 17 -1.72 -49.76 -13.94
N LEU A 18 -2.49 -49.79 -12.86
CA LEU A 18 -3.37 -48.70 -12.47
C LEU A 18 -2.52 -47.48 -12.11
N PHE A 19 -2.35 -46.56 -13.07
CA PHE A 19 -1.94 -45.20 -12.77
C PHE A 19 -3.06 -44.54 -11.98
N PHE A 20 -2.97 -44.59 -10.64
CA PHE A 20 -3.69 -43.66 -9.78
C PHE A 20 -3.12 -42.27 -10.04
N SER A 21 -3.73 -41.54 -10.96
CA SER A 21 -3.61 -40.10 -11.01
C SER A 21 -4.24 -39.55 -9.74
N TRP A 22 -3.44 -39.34 -8.70
CA TRP A 22 -3.80 -38.40 -7.65
C TRP A 22 -3.91 -37.04 -8.32
N GLY A 23 -5.13 -36.67 -8.72
CA GLY A 23 -5.45 -35.28 -8.93
C GLY A 23 -5.18 -34.58 -7.61
N CYS A 24 -4.13 -33.76 -7.55
CA CYS A 24 -4.06 -32.70 -6.55
C CYS A 24 -5.32 -31.85 -6.77
N ALA A 25 -6.36 -32.10 -5.99
CA ALA A 25 -7.45 -31.16 -5.86
C ALA A 25 -6.80 -29.87 -5.34
N ALA A 26 -6.67 -28.89 -6.23
CA ALA A 26 -6.18 -27.58 -5.85
C ALA A 26 -7.09 -27.08 -4.73
N ASN A 27 -6.51 -26.88 -3.54
CA ASN A 27 -7.28 -26.49 -2.38
C ASN A 27 -7.91 -25.12 -2.68
N SER A 28 -9.24 -25.06 -2.76
CA SER A 28 -9.95 -23.91 -3.34
C SER A 28 -9.75 -22.64 -2.50
N SER A 29 -9.35 -22.78 -1.25
CA SER A 29 -9.06 -21.69 -0.31
C SER A 29 -7.65 -21.09 -0.44
N VAL A 30 -6.77 -21.62 -1.29
CA VAL A 30 -5.34 -21.25 -1.29
C VAL A 30 -4.94 -20.49 -2.56
N VAL A 31 -4.05 -19.51 -2.40
CA VAL A 31 -3.38 -18.79 -3.49
C VAL A 31 -1.88 -18.80 -3.19
N SER A 32 -1.08 -19.38 -4.08
CA SER A 32 0.37 -19.46 -3.93
C SER A 32 1.09 -18.45 -4.82
N SER A 33 2.26 -17.97 -4.42
CA SER A 33 3.17 -17.23 -5.29
C SER A 33 3.60 -18.08 -6.50
N PRO A 34 4.09 -17.46 -7.59
CA PRO A 34 4.64 -18.18 -8.74
C PRO A 34 5.70 -19.24 -8.38
N ASP A 35 6.55 -18.99 -7.38
CA ASP A 35 7.57 -19.94 -6.90
C ASP A 35 7.07 -20.89 -5.80
N GLY A 36 5.82 -20.75 -5.36
CA GLY A 36 5.22 -21.57 -4.30
C GLY A 36 5.71 -21.30 -2.88
N THR A 37 6.63 -20.35 -2.69
CA THR A 37 7.22 -20.05 -1.36
C THR A 37 6.27 -19.27 -0.46
N LEU A 38 5.39 -18.44 -1.01
CA LEU A 38 4.34 -17.74 -0.27
C LEU A 38 2.98 -18.36 -0.56
N GLN A 39 2.18 -18.54 0.49
CA GLN A 39 0.82 -19.07 0.37
C GLN A 39 -0.14 -18.29 1.24
N VAL A 40 -1.19 -17.75 0.62
CA VAL A 40 -2.32 -17.14 1.31
C VAL A 40 -3.43 -18.18 1.40
N ARG A 41 -3.98 -18.34 2.60
CA ARG A 41 -5.15 -19.19 2.86
C ARG A 41 -6.33 -18.33 3.28
N PHE A 42 -7.44 -18.46 2.57
CA PHE A 42 -8.73 -17.85 2.91
C PHE A 42 -9.62 -18.84 3.69
N SER A 43 -10.39 -18.35 4.65
CA SER A 43 -11.38 -19.16 5.38
C SER A 43 -12.52 -18.31 5.92
N LEU A 44 -13.67 -18.94 6.15
CA LEU A 44 -14.74 -18.41 6.98
C LEU A 44 -14.72 -19.16 8.32
N ASP A 45 -14.95 -18.45 9.42
CA ASP A 45 -15.18 -19.12 10.71
C ASP A 45 -16.64 -19.59 10.85
N GLU A 46 -16.97 -20.18 12.00
CA GLU A 46 -18.31 -20.69 12.30
C GLU A 46 -19.41 -19.62 12.27
N GLN A 47 -19.05 -18.33 12.42
CA GLN A 47 -19.97 -17.19 12.33
C GLN A 47 -20.00 -16.56 10.94
N GLY A 48 -19.31 -17.15 9.95
CA GLY A 48 -19.21 -16.60 8.60
C GLY A 48 -18.38 -15.33 8.52
N ARG A 49 -17.42 -15.12 9.43
CA ARG A 49 -16.47 -14.00 9.36
C ARG A 49 -15.27 -14.39 8.49
N PRO A 50 -14.91 -13.59 7.48
CA PRO A 50 -13.80 -13.91 6.60
C PRO A 50 -12.46 -13.66 7.28
N HIS A 51 -11.54 -14.59 7.06
CA HIS A 51 -10.17 -14.55 7.59
C HIS A 51 -9.18 -14.93 6.50
N TYR A 52 -7.94 -14.47 6.66
CA TYR A 52 -6.80 -14.97 5.91
C TYR A 52 -5.60 -15.28 6.81
N ALA A 53 -4.72 -16.14 6.33
CA ALA A 53 -3.40 -16.38 6.91
C ALA A 53 -2.36 -16.46 5.80
N VAL A 54 -1.10 -16.15 6.11
CA VAL A 54 0.00 -16.21 5.15
C VAL A 54 1.14 -17.03 5.72
N ASP A 55 1.63 -17.96 4.91
CA ASP A 55 2.84 -18.72 5.20
C ASP A 55 3.95 -18.36 4.21
N LYS A 56 5.20 -18.36 4.71
CA LYS A 56 6.42 -18.39 3.89
C LYS A 56 7.16 -19.69 4.16
N ASN A 57 7.44 -20.47 3.11
CA ASN A 57 8.13 -21.77 3.23
C ASN A 57 7.49 -22.69 4.28
N ALA A 58 6.15 -22.77 4.27
CA ALA A 58 5.31 -23.50 5.23
C ALA A 58 5.43 -23.05 6.70
N ARG A 59 6.01 -21.86 6.97
CA ARG A 59 6.02 -21.22 8.29
C ARG A 59 5.02 -20.07 8.33
N PRO A 60 4.23 -19.93 9.39
CA PRO A 60 3.29 -18.82 9.52
C PRO A 60 4.03 -17.48 9.67
N VAL A 61 3.66 -16.51 8.83
CA VAL A 61 4.14 -15.12 8.91
C VAL A 61 3.04 -14.13 9.26
N ILE A 62 1.80 -14.40 8.80
CA ILE A 62 0.57 -13.75 9.25
C ILE A 62 -0.35 -14.85 9.77
N LEU A 63 -0.70 -14.76 11.06
CA LEU A 63 -1.67 -15.65 11.70
C LEU A 63 -3.10 -15.37 11.18
N PRO A 64 -4.09 -16.25 11.45
CA PRO A 64 -5.47 -16.00 11.06
C PRO A 64 -5.93 -14.60 11.45
N SER A 65 -6.19 -13.80 10.42
CA SER A 65 -6.41 -12.36 10.51
C SER A 65 -7.76 -11.99 9.91
N PRO A 66 -8.54 -11.12 10.56
CA PRO A 66 -9.89 -10.80 10.13
C PRO A 66 -9.87 -9.99 8.84
N LEU A 67 -10.94 -10.15 8.06
CA LEU A 67 -11.29 -9.36 6.90
C LEU A 67 -12.75 -8.89 7.08
N GLY A 68 -13.16 -7.95 6.25
CA GLY A 68 -14.55 -7.51 6.18
C GLY A 68 -14.66 -6.01 6.05
N LEU A 69 -15.80 -5.58 5.53
CA LEU A 69 -16.05 -4.18 5.23
C LEU A 69 -17.53 -3.88 5.50
N VAL A 70 -17.80 -2.76 6.17
CA VAL A 70 -19.17 -2.31 6.44
C VAL A 70 -19.44 -1.06 5.61
N ARG A 71 -20.42 -1.14 4.72
CA ARG A 71 -20.93 0.01 3.98
C ARG A 71 -22.12 0.62 4.70
N SER A 72 -22.47 1.84 4.34
CA SER A 72 -23.63 2.55 4.88
C SER A 72 -24.98 1.83 4.68
N ASP A 73 -25.09 0.94 3.69
CA ASP A 73 -26.30 0.20 3.35
C ASP A 73 -26.26 -1.28 3.77
N TYR A 74 -25.11 -1.93 3.69
CA TYR A 74 -24.94 -3.34 4.00
C TYR A 74 -23.62 -3.65 4.72
N SER A 75 -23.69 -4.62 5.63
CA SER A 75 -22.51 -5.19 6.29
C SER A 75 -21.97 -6.39 5.50
N PHE A 76 -20.64 -6.46 5.41
CA PHE A 76 -19.88 -7.61 4.93
C PHE A 76 -18.81 -8.03 5.95
N ALA A 77 -19.17 -8.00 7.23
CA ALA A 77 -18.26 -8.36 8.34
C ALA A 77 -18.48 -9.78 8.88
N GLU A 78 -19.72 -10.29 8.82
CA GLU A 78 -20.11 -11.57 9.44
C GLU A 78 -21.30 -12.20 8.70
N GLN A 79 -21.61 -13.45 9.04
CA GLN A 79 -22.68 -14.25 8.43
C GLN A 79 -22.53 -14.35 6.90
N LEU A 80 -21.29 -14.28 6.41
CA LEU A 80 -21.00 -14.41 5.00
C LEU A 80 -20.96 -15.88 4.60
N THR A 81 -21.35 -16.12 3.35
CA THR A 81 -21.18 -17.42 2.70
C THR A 81 -20.28 -17.26 1.49
N LEU A 82 -19.44 -18.27 1.24
CA LEU A 82 -18.60 -18.31 0.04
C LEU A 82 -19.48 -18.74 -1.15
N ALA A 83 -19.82 -17.79 -2.01
CA ALA A 83 -20.69 -18.02 -3.16
C ALA A 83 -19.92 -18.54 -4.36
N ASP A 84 -18.71 -18.03 -4.58
CA ASP A 84 -17.85 -18.45 -5.69
C ASP A 84 -16.37 -18.32 -5.34
N THR A 85 -15.55 -19.12 -6.02
CA THR A 85 -14.10 -18.98 -6.02
C THR A 85 -13.58 -19.13 -7.44
N SER A 86 -13.04 -18.04 -7.97
CA SER A 86 -12.45 -18.04 -9.31
C SER A 86 -11.27 -19.04 -9.44
N PRO A 87 -10.99 -19.51 -10.67
CA PRO A 87 -9.72 -20.14 -10.98
C PRO A 87 -8.54 -19.21 -10.66
N VAL A 88 -7.37 -19.80 -10.38
CA VAL A 88 -6.14 -19.02 -10.25
C VAL A 88 -5.77 -18.41 -11.59
N GLN A 89 -5.62 -17.10 -11.64
CA GLN A 89 -5.20 -16.34 -12.82
C GLN A 89 -3.75 -15.89 -12.67
N LYS A 90 -2.93 -16.11 -13.69
CA LYS A 90 -1.59 -15.49 -13.75
C LYS A 90 -1.72 -14.02 -14.12
N VAL A 91 -1.08 -13.15 -13.33
CA VAL A 91 -0.96 -11.73 -13.61
C VAL A 91 0.48 -11.44 -13.98
N GLN A 92 0.66 -10.67 -15.05
CA GLN A 92 1.95 -10.19 -15.48
C GLN A 92 1.81 -8.74 -15.92
N ASP A 93 2.75 -7.91 -15.49
CA ASP A 93 2.86 -6.52 -15.94
C ASP A 93 4.33 -6.15 -16.17
N ARG A 94 4.55 -5.15 -17.02
CA ARG A 94 5.86 -4.55 -17.27
C ARG A 94 5.71 -3.06 -17.51
N TYR A 95 6.42 -2.26 -16.73
CA TYR A 95 6.41 -0.80 -16.86
C TYR A 95 7.79 -0.20 -16.64
N ILE A 96 7.95 1.05 -17.08
CA ILE A 96 9.15 1.84 -16.85
C ILE A 96 8.87 2.85 -15.73
N MET A 97 9.70 2.84 -14.70
CA MET A 97 9.72 3.88 -13.68
C MET A 97 10.71 4.96 -14.12
N PRO A 98 10.28 6.18 -14.45
CA PRO A 98 11.19 7.25 -14.90
C PRO A 98 12.17 7.69 -13.81
N HIS A 99 11.78 7.53 -12.55
CA HIS A 99 12.58 7.84 -11.36
C HIS A 99 12.29 6.82 -10.26
N GLY A 100 13.29 6.50 -9.44
CA GLY A 100 13.13 5.59 -8.30
C GLY A 100 14.20 4.52 -8.27
N LYS A 101 13.93 3.42 -7.55
CA LYS A 101 14.92 2.38 -7.25
C LYS A 101 15.17 1.39 -8.40
N ARG A 102 14.29 1.34 -9.40
CA ARG A 102 14.34 0.38 -10.51
C ARG A 102 13.71 0.99 -11.76
N ARG A 103 14.44 1.00 -12.88
CA ARG A 103 13.94 1.56 -14.16
C ARG A 103 12.96 0.63 -14.86
N GLU A 104 13.31 -0.64 -15.04
CA GLU A 104 12.44 -1.63 -15.67
C GLU A 104 11.83 -2.53 -14.61
N CYS A 105 10.52 -2.41 -14.41
CA CYS A 105 9.78 -3.24 -13.47
C CYS A 105 9.07 -4.35 -14.22
N ILE A 106 9.20 -5.57 -13.70
CA ILE A 106 8.46 -6.74 -14.18
C ILE A 106 7.75 -7.30 -12.96
N TYR A 107 6.43 -7.34 -13.06
CA TYR A 107 5.59 -7.86 -12.00
C TYR A 107 4.94 -9.17 -12.43
N GLN A 108 4.99 -10.16 -11.54
CA GLN A 108 4.39 -11.47 -11.76
C GLN A 108 3.75 -11.94 -10.46
N ALA A 109 2.49 -12.37 -10.55
CA ALA A 109 1.75 -12.86 -9.42
C ALA A 109 0.69 -13.88 -9.85
N ASN A 110 0.17 -14.61 -8.89
CA ASN A 110 -1.06 -15.37 -9.04
C ASN A 110 -2.20 -14.62 -8.34
N ARG A 111 -3.30 -14.42 -9.06
CA ARG A 111 -4.52 -13.79 -8.56
C ARG A 111 -5.59 -14.83 -8.31
N ARG A 112 -6.38 -14.61 -7.26
CA ARG A 112 -7.63 -15.33 -7.01
C ARG A 112 -8.66 -14.42 -6.37
N VAL A 113 -9.89 -14.57 -6.79
CA VAL A 113 -11.07 -13.85 -6.29
C VAL A 113 -11.96 -14.81 -5.52
N PHE A 114 -12.33 -14.44 -4.29
CA PHE A 114 -13.35 -15.08 -3.48
C PHE A 114 -14.58 -14.17 -3.44
N THR A 115 -15.73 -14.69 -3.87
CA THR A 115 -16.99 -13.94 -3.87
C THR A 115 -17.81 -14.36 -2.66
N LEU A 116 -18.06 -13.40 -1.77
CA LEU A 116 -18.83 -13.60 -0.55
C LEU A 116 -20.21 -12.96 -0.69
N THR A 117 -21.22 -13.62 -0.14
CA THR A 117 -22.59 -13.12 -0.10
C THR A 117 -23.02 -12.92 1.34
N ASN A 118 -23.61 -11.77 1.64
CA ASN A 118 -24.19 -11.48 2.95
C ASN A 118 -25.64 -11.99 3.06
N PRO A 119 -26.27 -11.97 4.24
CA PRO A 119 -27.65 -12.45 4.41
C PRO A 119 -28.70 -11.72 3.57
N ALA A 120 -28.40 -10.51 3.11
CA ALA A 120 -29.26 -9.72 2.22
C ALA A 120 -29.07 -10.04 0.73
N GLY A 121 -28.25 -11.05 0.40
CA GLY A 121 -27.97 -11.46 -0.98
C GLY A 121 -27.02 -10.53 -1.74
N GLN A 122 -26.41 -9.56 -1.07
CA GLN A 122 -25.42 -8.66 -1.68
C GLN A 122 -24.05 -9.31 -1.70
N THR A 123 -23.26 -8.99 -2.73
CA THR A 123 -21.95 -9.60 -2.96
C THR A 123 -20.80 -8.64 -2.68
N MET A 124 -19.72 -9.20 -2.15
CA MET A 124 -18.41 -8.56 -2.01
C MET A 124 -17.35 -9.52 -2.54
N GLN A 125 -16.39 -9.01 -3.30
CA GLN A 125 -15.24 -9.77 -3.75
C GLN A 125 -14.02 -9.45 -2.89
N LEU A 126 -13.28 -10.49 -2.52
CA LEU A 126 -11.92 -10.40 -1.99
C LEU A 126 -10.95 -10.83 -3.08
N ILE A 127 -10.17 -9.88 -3.58
CA ILE A 127 -9.19 -10.11 -4.64
C ILE A 127 -7.82 -10.23 -3.99
N PHE A 128 -7.24 -11.43 -4.00
CA PHE A 128 -5.86 -11.67 -3.58
C PHE A 128 -4.93 -11.72 -4.79
N GLN A 129 -3.74 -11.16 -4.63
CA GLN A 129 -2.67 -11.25 -5.60
C GLN A 129 -1.34 -11.54 -4.88
N VAL A 130 -0.73 -12.67 -5.21
CA VAL A 130 0.44 -13.22 -4.50
C VAL A 130 1.61 -13.33 -5.46
N SER A 131 2.64 -12.53 -5.21
CA SER A 131 3.95 -12.51 -5.88
C SER A 131 5.01 -13.19 -5.01
N ASN A 132 6.23 -13.35 -5.50
CA ASN A 132 7.29 -14.04 -4.73
C ASN A 132 7.81 -13.20 -3.55
N ASP A 133 7.72 -11.88 -3.63
CA ASP A 133 8.18 -10.94 -2.61
C ASP A 133 7.05 -10.39 -1.73
N GLY A 134 5.80 -10.86 -1.90
CA GLY A 134 4.70 -10.43 -1.06
C GLY A 134 3.31 -10.89 -1.49
N ALA A 135 2.33 -10.58 -0.65
CA ALA A 135 0.92 -10.79 -0.91
C ALA A 135 0.16 -9.48 -0.78
N ALA A 136 -0.85 -9.26 -1.60
CA ALA A 136 -1.74 -8.13 -1.49
C ALA A 136 -3.20 -8.55 -1.66
N PHE A 137 -4.10 -7.78 -1.07
CA PHE A 137 -5.53 -7.98 -1.27
C PHE A 137 -6.30 -6.66 -1.25
N ARG A 138 -7.51 -6.69 -1.83
CA ARG A 138 -8.47 -5.59 -1.76
C ARG A 138 -9.91 -6.09 -1.84
N TYR A 139 -10.83 -5.23 -1.43
CA TYR A 139 -12.26 -5.44 -1.55
C TYR A 139 -12.76 -4.88 -2.89
N ALA A 140 -13.75 -5.54 -3.50
CA ALA A 140 -14.41 -5.02 -4.69
C ALA A 140 -15.93 -5.26 -4.65
N PHE A 141 -16.66 -4.35 -5.27
CA PHE A 141 -18.11 -4.39 -5.42
C PHE A 141 -18.48 -4.06 -6.87
N ASP A 142 -19.00 -5.05 -7.59
CA ASP A 142 -19.41 -4.91 -9.00
C ASP A 142 -20.86 -4.42 -9.18
N GLY A 143 -21.57 -4.23 -8.06
CA GLY A 143 -22.95 -3.75 -8.05
C GLY A 143 -23.11 -2.34 -8.63
N LYS A 144 -24.35 -1.87 -8.68
CA LYS A 144 -24.68 -0.49 -9.07
C LYS A 144 -25.51 0.16 -7.96
N SER A 145 -25.29 1.44 -7.74
CA SER A 145 -26.07 2.26 -6.82
C SER A 145 -26.22 3.65 -7.40
N ASP A 146 -27.44 4.19 -7.39
CA ASP A 146 -27.72 5.57 -7.81
C ASP A 146 -27.40 6.59 -6.70
N ALA A 147 -27.12 6.11 -5.48
CA ALA A 147 -26.70 6.91 -4.33
C ALA A 147 -25.20 6.72 -4.04
N GLY A 148 -24.55 7.81 -3.59
CA GLY A 148 -23.22 7.72 -2.97
C GLY A 148 -23.28 6.90 -1.68
N LEU A 149 -22.27 6.07 -1.45
CA LEU A 149 -22.18 5.19 -0.27
C LEU A 149 -20.96 5.57 0.56
N SER A 150 -21.01 5.34 1.87
CA SER A 150 -19.81 5.43 2.71
C SER A 150 -19.28 4.05 3.08
N ILE A 151 -17.97 3.96 3.30
CA ILE A 151 -17.37 2.85 4.04
C ILE A 151 -17.30 3.25 5.50
N VAL A 152 -18.18 2.66 6.31
CA VAL A 152 -18.33 2.96 7.73
C VAL A 152 -17.17 2.38 8.54
N SER A 153 -16.76 1.15 8.22
CA SER A 153 -15.59 0.54 8.85
C SER A 153 -14.98 -0.57 8.00
N GLU A 154 -13.70 -0.82 8.26
CA GLU A 154 -12.94 -1.93 7.68
C GLU A 154 -12.45 -2.83 8.83
N GLN A 155 -12.79 -4.12 8.76
CA GLN A 155 -12.46 -5.11 9.80
C GLN A 155 -11.08 -5.76 9.58
N THR A 156 -10.39 -5.37 8.51
CA THR A 156 -9.07 -5.89 8.14
C THR A 156 -8.11 -5.84 9.32
N GLY A 157 -7.50 -6.99 9.61
CA GLY A 157 -6.45 -7.12 10.61
C GLY A 157 -5.20 -7.83 10.10
N PHE A 158 -4.17 -7.78 10.93
CA PHE A 158 -2.86 -8.38 10.73
C PHE A 158 -2.40 -8.94 12.08
N ALA A 159 -2.52 -10.25 12.24
CA ALA A 159 -2.20 -10.97 13.46
C ALA A 159 -0.78 -11.52 13.40
N PHE A 160 0.02 -11.19 14.40
CA PHE A 160 1.38 -11.69 14.59
C PHE A 160 1.48 -12.55 15.85
N ALA A 161 2.47 -13.44 15.89
CA ALA A 161 2.79 -14.17 17.11
C ALA A 161 3.21 -13.18 18.22
N PRO A 162 2.82 -13.37 19.49
CA PRO A 162 3.12 -12.42 20.58
C PRO A 162 4.60 -12.09 20.78
N ALA A 163 5.51 -12.98 20.37
CA ALA A 163 6.95 -12.78 20.45
C ALA A 163 7.56 -12.09 19.21
N ALA A 164 6.76 -11.67 18.23
CA ALA A 164 7.23 -10.91 17.10
C ALA A 164 7.69 -9.50 17.53
N GLU A 165 8.67 -8.96 16.82
CA GLU A 165 9.17 -7.60 16.98
C GLU A 165 8.52 -6.68 15.95
N ALA A 166 8.36 -5.40 16.29
CA ALA A 166 7.75 -4.39 15.43
C ALA A 166 8.58 -3.10 15.46
N TRP A 167 8.73 -2.46 14.28
CA TRP A 167 9.30 -1.12 14.09
C TRP A 167 8.17 -0.25 13.54
N LEU A 168 7.56 0.53 14.42
CA LEU A 168 6.33 1.25 14.14
C LEU A 168 6.51 2.75 14.27
N HIS A 169 5.93 3.48 13.34
CA HIS A 169 5.92 4.93 13.34
C HIS A 169 4.59 5.44 13.92
N PRO A 170 4.58 6.09 15.10
CA PRO A 170 3.33 6.50 15.73
C PRO A 170 2.67 7.65 14.98
N MET A 171 1.34 7.58 14.87
CA MET A 171 0.54 8.67 14.32
C MET A 171 0.40 9.77 15.39
N GLN A 172 0.51 11.03 14.97
CA GLN A 172 0.25 12.17 15.85
C GLN A 172 -1.24 12.48 15.96
N PRO A 173 -1.72 13.07 17.07
CA PRO A 173 -3.10 13.52 17.18
C PRO A 173 -3.44 14.61 16.15
N GLY A 174 -4.69 14.63 15.69
CA GLY A 174 -5.20 15.68 14.81
C GLY A 174 -5.14 17.07 15.44
N LYS A 175 -4.77 18.08 14.65
CA LYS A 175 -4.68 19.49 15.05
C LYS A 175 -3.69 19.74 16.20
N SER A 176 -2.63 18.93 16.25
CA SER A 176 -1.54 19.09 17.21
C SER A 176 -0.26 19.61 16.54
N GLY A 177 0.84 19.70 17.31
CA GLY A 177 2.13 20.18 16.80
C GLY A 177 2.17 21.66 16.46
N TRP A 178 3.21 22.05 15.71
CA TRP A 178 3.43 23.42 15.26
C TRP A 178 2.22 23.93 14.47
N ALA A 179 1.62 25.03 14.92
CA ALA A 179 0.50 25.68 14.25
C ALA A 179 -0.67 24.74 13.86
N ALA A 180 -0.90 23.68 14.66
CA ALA A 180 -1.94 22.67 14.44
C ALA A 180 -1.83 21.92 13.09
N THR A 181 -0.62 21.71 12.57
CA THR A 181 -0.41 21.04 11.26
C THR A 181 -0.40 19.51 11.34
N GLN A 182 -0.36 18.91 12.52
CA GLN A 182 -0.33 17.45 12.66
C GLN A 182 -1.72 16.80 12.47
N PRO A 183 -1.79 15.55 12.01
CA PRO A 183 -0.68 14.64 11.72
C PRO A 183 0.12 14.99 10.47
N SER A 184 1.44 14.91 10.58
CA SER A 184 2.40 15.21 9.49
C SER A 184 3.30 14.03 9.13
N TYR A 185 3.12 12.86 9.77
CA TYR A 185 3.95 11.67 9.54
C TYR A 185 5.44 11.93 9.86
N GLU A 186 5.71 12.66 10.95
CA GLU A 186 7.06 13.06 11.36
C GLU A 186 7.29 12.71 12.83
N GLU A 187 7.56 11.43 13.09
CA GLU A 187 7.86 10.92 14.43
C GLU A 187 8.99 9.89 14.35
N TYR A 188 9.63 9.63 15.47
CA TYR A 188 10.61 8.55 15.56
C TYR A 188 9.93 7.18 15.57
N TYR A 189 10.62 6.19 15.00
CA TYR A 189 10.19 4.80 15.09
C TYR A 189 10.31 4.28 16.53
N VAL A 190 9.30 3.52 16.94
CA VAL A 190 9.27 2.74 18.18
C VAL A 190 9.58 1.29 17.83
N VAL A 191 10.52 0.69 18.56
CA VAL A 191 10.89 -0.72 18.42
C VAL A 191 10.50 -1.46 19.69
N ASP A 192 9.57 -2.41 19.58
CA ASP A 192 9.09 -3.22 20.70
C ASP A 192 8.55 -4.56 20.18
N THR A 193 8.20 -5.44 21.11
CA THR A 193 7.31 -6.57 20.89
C THR A 193 5.94 -6.13 20.38
N VAL A 194 5.29 -6.99 19.59
CA VAL A 194 3.95 -6.72 19.07
C VAL A 194 2.90 -6.56 20.17
N GLY A 195 1.85 -5.82 19.86
CA GLY A 195 0.66 -5.71 20.70
C GLY A 195 0.64 -4.52 21.64
N LYS A 196 1.66 -3.66 21.62
CA LYS A 196 1.68 -2.42 22.40
C LYS A 196 0.75 -1.35 21.81
N PRO A 197 0.05 -0.58 22.67
CA PRO A 197 -0.74 0.55 22.21
C PRO A 197 0.17 1.68 21.66
N SER A 198 -0.34 2.48 20.72
CA SER A 198 0.44 3.60 20.19
C SER A 198 0.63 4.74 21.20
N PRO A 199 1.84 5.35 21.31
CA PRO A 199 2.16 6.38 22.30
C PRO A 199 1.18 7.56 22.39
N HIS A 200 0.59 7.98 21.26
CA HIS A 200 -0.25 9.19 21.19
C HIS A 200 -1.76 8.90 21.09
N GLY A 201 -2.19 7.64 21.18
CA GLY A 201 -3.62 7.30 21.05
C GLY A 201 -4.17 7.32 19.62
N ALA A 202 -3.40 7.79 18.63
CA ALA A 202 -3.88 7.99 17.25
C ALA A 202 -3.53 6.85 16.28
N GLY A 203 -3.00 5.72 16.76
CA GLY A 203 -2.57 4.61 15.88
C GLY A 203 -1.12 4.68 15.39
N TRP A 204 -0.83 3.90 14.36
CA TRP A 204 0.50 3.76 13.74
C TRP A 204 0.43 3.95 12.23
N CYS A 205 1.32 4.76 11.68
CA CYS A 205 1.42 5.04 10.25
C CYS A 205 1.84 3.79 9.45
N PHE A 206 1.50 3.80 8.16
CA PHE A 206 2.21 2.97 7.20
C PHE A 206 3.50 3.66 6.71
N PRO A 207 4.52 2.88 6.27
CA PRO A 207 4.59 1.43 6.37
C PRO A 207 4.97 0.95 7.79
N ALA A 208 4.52 -0.25 8.16
CA ALA A 208 4.77 -0.86 9.47
C ALA A 208 5.58 -2.16 9.31
N LEU A 209 6.75 -2.24 9.94
CA LEU A 209 7.67 -3.36 9.78
C LEU A 209 7.59 -4.30 10.99
N PHE A 210 7.60 -5.60 10.72
CA PHE A 210 7.56 -6.66 11.71
C PHE A 210 8.60 -7.73 11.42
N ARG A 211 9.06 -8.42 12.47
CA ARG A 211 9.90 -9.60 12.38
C ARG A 211 9.29 -10.72 13.21
N THR A 212 9.01 -11.83 12.56
CA THR A 212 8.47 -13.03 13.21
C THR A 212 9.53 -13.69 14.10
N PRO A 213 9.14 -14.51 15.11
CA PRO A 213 10.09 -15.30 15.90
C PRO A 213 10.96 -16.25 15.08
N ALA A 214 10.48 -16.66 13.89
CA ALA A 214 11.24 -17.50 12.96
C ALA A 214 12.28 -16.71 12.14
N GLY A 215 12.29 -15.38 12.24
CA GLY A 215 13.24 -14.50 11.56
C GLY A 215 12.76 -13.93 10.22
N ASP A 216 11.59 -14.36 9.72
CA ASP A 216 10.96 -13.81 8.52
C ASP A 216 10.44 -12.38 8.81
N TRP A 217 10.56 -11.48 7.83
CA TRP A 217 10.20 -10.06 7.87
C TRP A 217 8.89 -9.81 7.12
N VAL A 218 8.07 -8.91 7.65
CA VAL A 218 6.81 -8.46 7.03
C VAL A 218 6.72 -6.95 7.08
N LEU A 219 6.58 -6.29 5.93
CA LEU A 219 6.26 -4.86 5.85
C LEU A 219 4.81 -4.71 5.40
N ILE A 220 3.99 -4.07 6.23
CA ILE A 220 2.60 -3.75 5.93
C ILE A 220 2.51 -2.34 5.38
N SER A 221 1.79 -2.15 4.29
CA SER A 221 1.47 -0.84 3.72
C SER A 221 0.18 -0.92 2.91
N ASP A 222 -0.18 0.17 2.26
CA ASP A 222 -1.21 0.22 1.23
C ASP A 222 -0.73 0.97 -0.01
N THR A 223 -1.46 0.80 -1.10
CA THR A 223 -1.23 1.52 -2.35
C THR A 223 -2.54 1.63 -3.13
N ASP A 224 -2.54 2.42 -4.20
CA ASP A 224 -3.73 2.74 -4.99
C ASP A 224 -4.79 3.51 -4.18
N VAL A 225 -4.33 4.37 -3.25
CA VAL A 225 -5.17 5.31 -2.50
C VAL A 225 -5.37 6.56 -3.37
N ASP A 226 -6.61 6.82 -3.77
CA ASP A 226 -6.99 7.97 -4.59
C ASP A 226 -7.99 8.89 -3.85
N ARG A 227 -8.58 9.85 -4.58
CA ARG A 227 -9.58 10.80 -4.06
C ARG A 227 -10.88 10.15 -3.55
N ASN A 228 -11.13 8.88 -3.81
CA ASN A 228 -12.35 8.17 -3.44
C ASN A 228 -12.17 7.31 -2.18
N TYR A 229 -10.97 7.29 -1.58
CA TYR A 229 -10.72 6.58 -0.33
C TYR A 229 -9.85 7.39 0.63
N CYS A 230 -9.87 7.03 1.91
CA CYS A 230 -9.03 7.68 2.90
C CYS A 230 -7.67 6.97 3.04
N ALA A 231 -6.65 7.72 3.44
CA ALA A 231 -5.42 7.11 3.94
C ALA A 231 -5.72 6.33 5.22
N ALA A 232 -5.35 5.06 5.23
CA ALA A 232 -5.53 4.19 6.39
C ALA A 232 -4.28 4.18 7.28
N ARG A 233 -4.46 3.69 8.50
CA ARG A 233 -3.38 3.44 9.47
C ARG A 233 -3.67 2.17 10.26
N LEU A 234 -2.71 1.70 11.06
CA LEU A 234 -3.00 0.70 12.09
C LEU A 234 -3.61 1.37 13.32
N ALA A 235 -4.61 0.73 13.90
CA ALA A 235 -5.33 1.23 15.06
C ALA A 235 -4.43 1.38 16.30
N HIS A 236 -4.85 2.23 17.23
CA HIS A 236 -4.13 2.48 18.48
C HIS A 236 -3.92 1.22 19.31
N ARG A 237 -4.96 0.39 19.47
CA ARG A 237 -4.85 -0.89 20.20
C ARG A 237 -4.59 -2.03 19.24
N SER A 238 -3.69 -2.91 19.65
CA SER A 238 -3.30 -4.13 18.93
C SER A 238 -3.31 -5.35 19.86
N ASP A 239 -4.33 -5.42 20.73
CA ASP A 239 -4.46 -6.47 21.75
C ASP A 239 -4.21 -7.86 21.15
N GLY A 240 -3.38 -8.67 21.82
CA GLY A 240 -3.02 -10.02 21.35
C GLY A 240 -2.17 -10.06 20.07
N GLY A 241 -1.54 -8.94 19.67
CA GLY A 241 -0.71 -8.88 18.46
C GLY A 241 -1.51 -8.72 17.17
N VAL A 242 -2.79 -8.30 17.27
CA VAL A 242 -3.67 -8.11 16.10
C VAL A 242 -3.81 -6.62 15.79
N TYR A 243 -3.10 -6.16 14.77
CA TYR A 243 -3.18 -4.78 14.28
C TYR A 243 -4.33 -4.65 13.31
N ARG A 244 -5.24 -3.69 13.51
CA ARG A 244 -6.42 -3.48 12.65
C ARG A 244 -6.29 -2.20 11.86
N ILE A 245 -6.92 -2.17 10.68
CA ILE A 245 -7.10 -0.92 9.94
C ILE A 245 -7.95 0.05 10.76
N ALA A 246 -7.54 1.32 10.78
CA ALA A 246 -8.33 2.45 11.24
C ALA A 246 -8.31 3.54 10.17
N PHE A 247 -9.45 4.21 10.01
CA PHE A 247 -9.59 5.42 9.20
C PHE A 247 -9.06 6.64 9.96
N PRO A 248 -8.93 7.81 9.29
CA PRO A 248 -8.54 9.06 9.94
C PRO A 248 -9.35 9.34 11.21
N HIS A 249 -8.76 9.99 12.20
CA HIS A 249 -9.46 10.38 13.41
C HIS A 249 -10.38 11.57 13.10
N PRO A 250 -11.58 11.68 13.70
CA PRO A 250 -12.45 12.83 13.48
C PRO A 250 -11.82 14.19 13.77
N GLN A 251 -10.79 14.29 14.61
CA GLN A 251 -10.10 15.56 14.83
C GLN A 251 -9.28 16.05 13.63
N GLU A 252 -8.95 15.16 12.69
CA GLU A 252 -8.17 15.47 11.48
C GLU A 252 -9.02 16.16 10.41
N HIS A 253 -10.35 16.03 10.47
CA HIS A 253 -11.24 16.56 9.43
C HIS A 253 -11.21 18.10 9.33
N ARG A 254 -11.45 18.60 8.11
CA ARG A 254 -11.48 20.04 7.79
C ARG A 254 -12.87 20.69 7.96
N GLY A 255 -13.82 19.97 8.55
CA GLY A 255 -15.21 20.42 8.77
C GLY A 255 -16.25 19.45 8.22
N PRO A 256 -17.55 19.79 8.24
CA PRO A 256 -18.65 18.92 7.81
C PRO A 256 -18.58 18.48 6.33
N GLN A 257 -17.90 19.26 5.49
CA GLN A 257 -17.69 18.97 4.07
C GLN A 257 -16.61 17.90 3.80
N ASP A 258 -15.89 17.48 4.84
CA ASP A 258 -14.74 16.57 4.76
C ASP A 258 -15.03 15.33 5.62
N PRO A 259 -15.76 14.34 5.07
CA PRO A 259 -16.13 13.14 5.82
C PRO A 259 -14.90 12.31 6.15
N VAL A 260 -14.86 11.78 7.38
CA VAL A 260 -13.80 10.86 7.84
C VAL A 260 -13.90 9.51 7.14
N GLU A 261 -15.12 9.04 6.95
CA GLU A 261 -15.43 7.80 6.26
C GLU A 261 -15.28 7.99 4.73
N PRO A 262 -14.58 7.07 4.04
CA PRO A 262 -14.51 7.06 2.59
C PRO A 262 -15.88 7.17 1.94
N GLN A 263 -16.02 8.05 0.95
CA GLN A 263 -17.22 8.17 0.12
C GLN A 263 -16.95 7.53 -1.24
N ILE A 264 -17.73 6.52 -1.58
CA ILE A 264 -17.52 5.67 -2.77
C ILE A 264 -18.73 5.71 -3.71
N THR A 265 -18.47 5.36 -4.97
CA THR A 265 -19.49 5.06 -5.97
C THR A 265 -19.27 3.67 -6.52
N LEU A 266 -20.34 2.97 -6.91
CA LEU A 266 -20.23 1.62 -7.45
C LEU A 266 -20.20 1.66 -8.99
N PRO A 267 -19.40 0.80 -9.65
CA PRO A 267 -18.54 -0.23 -9.06
C PRO A 267 -17.31 0.36 -8.34
N PHE A 268 -16.85 -0.34 -7.30
CA PHE A 268 -15.78 0.15 -6.40
C PHE A 268 -14.72 -0.92 -6.14
N GLN A 269 -13.46 -0.48 -5.98
CA GLN A 269 -12.35 -1.27 -5.49
C GLN A 269 -11.63 -0.49 -4.38
N SER A 270 -11.40 -1.12 -3.23
CA SER A 270 -10.59 -0.49 -2.18
C SER A 270 -9.13 -0.37 -2.63
N PRO A 271 -8.34 0.51 -1.99
CA PRO A 271 -6.89 0.42 -2.06
C PRO A 271 -6.40 -0.98 -1.70
N TRP A 272 -5.23 -1.34 -2.21
CA TRP A 272 -4.59 -2.60 -1.86
C TRP A 272 -4.03 -2.55 -0.45
N ARG A 273 -4.26 -3.59 0.34
CA ARG A 273 -3.49 -3.90 1.55
C ARG A 273 -2.33 -4.78 1.13
N VAL A 274 -1.10 -4.32 1.37
CA VAL A 274 0.13 -4.93 0.86
C VAL A 274 0.96 -5.48 2.01
N LEU A 275 1.43 -6.71 1.84
CA LEU A 275 2.35 -7.41 2.73
C LEU A 275 3.60 -7.77 1.93
N VAL A 276 4.69 -7.04 2.13
CA VAL A 276 6.01 -7.42 1.58
C VAL A 276 6.64 -8.41 2.54
N ILE A 277 7.05 -9.58 2.05
CA ILE A 277 7.45 -10.70 2.92
C ILE A 277 8.77 -11.32 2.45
N GLY A 278 9.79 -11.22 3.31
CA GLY A 278 11.13 -11.74 3.06
C GLY A 278 11.64 -12.62 4.20
N ASP A 279 12.52 -13.56 3.89
CA ASP A 279 13.34 -14.28 4.89
C ASP A 279 14.62 -13.48 5.28
N SER A 280 14.78 -12.32 4.66
CA SER A 280 15.83 -11.33 4.88
C SER A 280 15.29 -9.93 4.58
N LEU A 281 16.08 -8.89 4.83
CA LEU A 281 15.70 -7.51 4.52
C LEU A 281 15.77 -7.18 3.02
N ARG A 282 16.48 -7.99 2.22
CA ARG A 282 16.71 -7.70 0.80
C ARG A 282 15.41 -7.55 0.00
N PRO A 283 14.43 -8.48 0.07
CA PRO A 283 13.15 -8.31 -0.63
C PRO A 283 12.42 -7.03 -0.21
N LEU A 284 12.49 -6.64 1.06
CA LEU A 284 11.82 -5.44 1.57
C LEU A 284 12.44 -4.16 0.98
N VAL A 285 13.76 -4.11 0.85
CA VAL A 285 14.46 -2.96 0.25
C VAL A 285 14.22 -2.89 -1.26
N GLU A 286 14.32 -4.03 -1.94
CA GLU A 286 14.26 -4.13 -3.41
C GLU A 286 12.83 -4.12 -3.98
N THR A 287 11.80 -4.33 -3.14
CA THR A 287 10.41 -4.48 -3.61
C THR A 287 9.92 -3.26 -4.39
N THR A 288 9.10 -3.56 -5.40
CA THR A 288 8.34 -2.61 -6.21
C THR A 288 6.83 -2.78 -6.01
N LEU A 289 6.38 -3.60 -5.04
CA LEU A 289 4.97 -3.99 -4.93
C LEU A 289 3.98 -2.83 -4.84
N MET A 290 4.35 -1.75 -4.17
CA MET A 290 3.49 -0.56 -4.08
C MET A 290 3.25 0.08 -5.46
N THR A 291 4.23 0.10 -6.35
CA THR A 291 4.06 0.61 -7.72
C THR A 291 3.53 -0.46 -8.68
N ASP A 292 3.84 -1.74 -8.45
CA ASP A 292 3.34 -2.86 -9.24
C ASP A 292 1.82 -3.05 -9.13
N LEU A 293 1.23 -2.62 -8.01
CA LEU A 293 -0.20 -2.74 -7.72
C LEU A 293 -0.97 -1.42 -7.90
N ALA A 294 -0.29 -0.29 -8.09
CA ALA A 294 -0.91 1.01 -8.26
C ALA A 294 -1.55 1.16 -9.65
N ALA A 295 -2.52 2.06 -9.77
CA ALA A 295 -3.05 2.46 -11.07
C ALA A 295 -1.94 2.99 -12.01
N PRO A 296 -2.02 2.70 -13.32
CA PRO A 296 -1.10 3.25 -14.30
C PRO A 296 -1.13 4.78 -14.33
N SER A 297 0.02 5.38 -14.70
CA SER A 297 0.13 6.81 -14.95
C SER A 297 -0.95 7.30 -15.92
N GLN A 298 -1.55 8.45 -15.60
CA GLN A 298 -2.46 9.18 -16.49
C GLN A 298 -1.74 10.28 -17.30
N ILE A 299 -0.41 10.35 -17.20
CA ILE A 299 0.44 11.26 -17.96
C ILE A 299 1.00 10.50 -19.16
N ASP A 300 0.60 10.89 -20.37
CA ASP A 300 1.01 10.23 -21.62
C ASP A 300 2.48 10.48 -21.98
N SER A 301 3.02 11.66 -21.68
CA SER A 301 4.38 12.06 -22.06
C SER A 301 5.12 12.72 -20.90
N PRO A 302 5.98 11.97 -20.18
CA PRO A 302 6.67 12.47 -18.99
C PRO A 302 7.98 13.24 -19.28
N ASP A 303 8.29 13.57 -20.54
CA ASP A 303 9.59 14.16 -20.95
C ASP A 303 9.90 15.52 -20.29
N PHE A 304 8.87 16.22 -19.82
CA PHE A 304 9.03 17.47 -19.07
C PHE A 304 9.46 17.25 -17.61
N ILE A 305 9.33 16.02 -17.09
CA ILE A 305 9.71 15.65 -15.73
C ILE A 305 11.20 15.32 -15.74
N GLN A 306 12.00 16.25 -15.23
CA GLN A 306 13.44 16.11 -15.12
C GLN A 306 13.82 16.02 -13.64
N ALA A 307 14.47 14.93 -13.25
CA ALA A 307 15.00 14.79 -11.89
C ALA A 307 16.35 15.50 -11.77
N GLY A 308 16.71 15.93 -10.57
CA GLY A 308 17.99 16.59 -10.32
C GLY A 308 18.22 16.93 -8.85
N ARG A 309 19.36 17.57 -8.57
CA ARG A 309 19.70 18.10 -7.25
C ARG A 309 19.20 19.53 -7.12
N ALA A 310 18.80 19.92 -5.90
CA ALA A 310 18.42 21.28 -5.58
C ALA A 310 19.28 21.83 -4.44
N SER A 311 19.79 23.06 -4.60
CA SER A 311 20.28 23.81 -3.45
C SER A 311 19.10 24.34 -2.64
N TRP A 312 19.22 24.33 -1.30
CA TRP A 312 18.11 24.66 -0.42
C TRP A 312 18.58 25.52 0.75
N HIS A 313 18.16 26.78 0.76
CA HIS A 313 18.64 27.77 1.71
C HIS A 313 17.99 27.65 3.09
N TRP A 314 16.71 27.32 3.14
CA TRP A 314 15.91 27.33 4.37
C TRP A 314 16.41 26.34 5.42
N LEU A 315 16.83 25.14 4.99
CA LEU A 315 17.37 24.12 5.90
C LEU A 315 18.56 24.64 6.74
N ARG A 316 19.35 25.58 6.21
CA ARG A 316 20.50 26.16 6.91
C ARG A 316 20.19 27.49 7.60
N TYR A 317 19.30 28.30 7.03
CA TYR A 317 19.15 29.71 7.40
C TYR A 317 17.74 30.11 7.87
N GLY A 318 16.75 29.20 7.83
CA GLY A 318 15.40 29.41 8.34
C GLY A 318 14.55 30.38 7.50
N ASP A 319 13.39 30.77 8.04
CA ASP A 319 12.33 31.52 7.33
C ASP A 319 12.82 32.86 6.74
N ASP A 320 13.70 33.58 7.43
CA ASP A 320 14.18 34.91 7.02
C ASP A 320 15.13 34.87 5.82
N SER A 321 15.49 33.67 5.36
CA SER A 321 16.43 33.49 4.26
C SER A 321 15.80 33.56 2.87
N SER A 322 14.47 33.63 2.77
CA SER A 322 13.77 33.81 1.48
C SER A 322 13.84 35.26 0.98
N THR A 323 15.06 35.75 0.73
CA THR A 323 15.33 37.11 0.21
C THR A 323 16.07 37.02 -1.12
N LEU A 324 16.01 38.10 -1.92
CA LEU A 324 16.67 38.12 -3.22
C LEU A 324 18.19 37.97 -3.08
N GLU A 325 18.80 38.56 -2.04
CA GLU A 325 20.24 38.43 -1.80
C GLU A 325 20.67 36.96 -1.57
N VAL A 326 19.93 36.23 -0.74
CA VAL A 326 20.21 34.81 -0.49
C VAL A 326 19.93 33.98 -1.73
N ALA A 327 18.83 34.26 -2.45
CA ALA A 327 18.52 33.60 -3.71
C ALA A 327 19.65 33.74 -4.74
N GLU A 328 20.23 34.94 -4.87
CA GLU A 328 21.36 35.21 -5.76
C GLU A 328 22.63 34.44 -5.36
N ARG A 329 22.91 34.35 -4.06
CA ARG A 329 24.04 33.55 -3.55
C ARG A 329 23.84 32.07 -3.82
N PHE A 330 22.63 31.55 -3.65
CA PHE A 330 22.32 30.14 -3.91
C PHE A 330 22.27 29.82 -5.41
N LEU A 331 21.87 30.78 -6.25
CA LEU A 331 21.99 30.64 -7.70
C LEU A 331 23.45 30.53 -8.13
N ALA A 332 24.33 31.38 -7.60
CA ALA A 332 25.76 31.28 -7.87
C ALA A 332 26.34 29.93 -7.40
N PHE A 333 25.91 29.44 -6.23
CA PHE A 333 26.31 28.12 -5.72
C PHE A 333 25.79 26.97 -6.61
N SER A 334 24.52 26.99 -7.03
CA SER A 334 23.97 25.97 -7.92
C SER A 334 24.69 25.95 -9.28
N ASP A 335 25.03 27.11 -9.82
CA ASP A 335 25.81 27.27 -11.06
C ASP A 335 27.23 26.69 -10.90
N GLU A 336 27.95 27.05 -9.82
CA GLU A 336 29.27 26.51 -9.51
C GLU A 336 29.25 24.98 -9.36
N MET A 337 28.23 24.45 -8.69
CA MET A 337 28.07 23.02 -8.46
C MET A 337 27.50 22.26 -9.67
N ASN A 338 27.10 22.96 -10.74
CA ASN A 338 26.35 22.41 -11.87
C ASN A 338 25.14 21.59 -11.41
N TRP A 339 24.29 22.19 -10.56
CA TRP A 339 23.06 21.60 -10.04
C TRP A 339 21.87 22.05 -10.88
N GLU A 340 20.94 21.12 -11.11
CA GLU A 340 19.80 21.31 -12.01
C GLU A 340 18.79 22.31 -11.43
N TYR A 341 18.66 22.35 -10.10
CA TYR A 341 17.63 23.13 -9.42
C TYR A 341 18.15 23.95 -8.24
N MET A 342 17.30 24.87 -7.81
CA MET A 342 17.31 25.49 -6.48
C MET A 342 15.87 25.62 -5.96
N LEU A 343 15.69 25.48 -4.65
CA LEU A 343 14.42 25.70 -3.97
C LEU A 343 14.44 27.06 -3.27
N ILE A 344 13.49 27.94 -3.63
CA ILE A 344 13.16 29.12 -2.83
C ILE A 344 11.98 28.77 -1.93
N ASP A 345 12.24 28.80 -0.63
CA ASP A 345 11.29 28.36 0.39
C ASP A 345 10.24 29.45 0.71
N CYS A 346 9.47 29.22 1.77
CA CYS A 346 8.34 30.03 2.21
C CYS A 346 8.60 31.55 2.24
N ASN A 347 7.51 32.32 2.16
CA ASN A 347 7.44 33.78 2.22
C ASN A 347 8.12 34.53 1.06
N TRP A 348 8.58 33.84 0.02
CA TRP A 348 9.19 34.46 -1.16
C TRP A 348 8.26 35.49 -1.83
N ASP A 349 6.95 35.27 -1.80
CA ASP A 349 5.94 36.16 -2.38
C ASP A 349 5.86 37.51 -1.67
N ARG A 350 6.18 37.54 -0.38
CA ARG A 350 6.19 38.77 0.42
C ARG A 350 7.57 39.43 0.45
N ASN A 351 8.61 38.62 0.61
CA ASN A 351 9.97 39.11 0.83
C ASN A 351 10.69 39.49 -0.47
N ILE A 352 10.35 38.81 -1.58
CA ILE A 352 10.92 39.07 -2.91
C ILE A 352 9.86 39.71 -3.81
N GLY A 353 8.64 39.16 -3.81
CA GLY A 353 7.55 39.61 -4.68
C GLY A 353 7.56 38.95 -6.06
N TYR A 354 6.38 38.83 -6.66
CA TYR A 354 6.17 38.12 -7.92
C TYR A 354 6.99 38.69 -9.09
N GLU A 355 7.08 40.01 -9.21
CA GLU A 355 7.82 40.67 -10.30
C GLU A 355 9.32 40.36 -10.23
N LYS A 356 9.95 40.61 -9.06
CA LYS A 356 11.37 40.31 -8.86
C LYS A 356 11.66 38.82 -8.92
N MET A 357 10.72 37.97 -8.48
CA MET A 357 10.86 36.52 -8.62
C MET A 357 10.86 36.11 -10.09
N ALA A 358 9.99 36.68 -10.92
CA ALA A 358 9.98 36.41 -12.35
C ALA A 358 11.30 36.82 -13.03
N GLU A 359 11.84 37.99 -12.69
CA GLU A 359 13.16 38.44 -13.14
C GLU A 359 14.28 37.49 -12.69
N PHE A 360 14.26 37.07 -11.43
CA PHE A 360 15.23 36.12 -10.88
C PHE A 360 15.17 34.77 -11.59
N ILE A 361 13.97 34.24 -11.88
CA ILE A 361 13.80 32.98 -12.62
C ILE A 361 14.37 33.09 -14.03
N GLN A 362 14.17 34.23 -14.72
CA GLN A 362 14.77 34.46 -16.04
C GLN A 362 16.31 34.44 -15.96
N LYS A 363 16.89 35.05 -14.92
CA LYS A 363 18.33 35.01 -14.66
C LYS A 363 18.83 33.59 -14.36
N ALA A 364 18.13 32.84 -13.51
CA ALA A 364 18.48 31.46 -13.18
C ALA A 364 18.48 30.57 -14.43
N ARG A 365 17.52 30.78 -15.33
CA ARG A 365 17.44 30.07 -16.62
C ARG A 365 18.67 30.32 -17.51
N GLN A 366 19.26 31.51 -17.49
CA GLN A 366 20.50 31.80 -18.25
C GLN A 366 21.70 30.99 -17.75
N LYS A 367 21.63 30.47 -16.52
CA LYS A 367 22.62 29.57 -15.90
C LYS A 367 22.21 28.10 -15.96
N ASN A 368 21.15 27.77 -16.70
CA ASN A 368 20.57 26.43 -16.75
C ASN A 368 20.15 25.87 -15.37
N VAL A 369 19.76 26.75 -14.43
CA VAL A 369 19.23 26.36 -13.12
C VAL A 369 17.72 26.57 -13.08
N GLY A 370 16.97 25.51 -12.81
CA GLY A 370 15.53 25.56 -12.57
C GLY A 370 15.21 26.05 -11.16
N VAL A 371 14.15 26.84 -11.02
CA VAL A 371 13.69 27.35 -9.72
C VAL A 371 12.42 26.62 -9.30
N ILE A 372 12.46 26.00 -8.12
CA ILE A 372 11.30 25.41 -7.44
C ILE A 372 10.83 26.41 -6.40
N LEU A 373 9.54 26.71 -6.37
CA LEU A 373 8.94 27.63 -5.39
C LEU A 373 8.10 26.86 -4.40
N TRP A 374 8.31 27.13 -3.11
CA TRP A 374 7.48 26.57 -2.06
C TRP A 374 6.10 27.23 -2.03
N TYR A 375 5.07 26.41 -1.76
CA TYR A 375 3.68 26.83 -1.54
C TYR A 375 3.11 26.10 -0.34
N ASN A 376 2.25 26.80 0.41
CA ASN A 376 1.54 26.22 1.53
C ASN A 376 0.22 25.63 1.06
N SER A 377 0.02 24.32 1.23
CA SER A 377 -1.27 23.68 0.98
C SER A 377 -2.34 24.06 2.01
N ASN A 378 -1.96 24.71 3.11
CA ASN A 378 -2.87 25.12 4.17
C ASN A 378 -4.02 26.00 3.67
N GLY A 379 -5.19 25.80 4.27
CA GLY A 379 -6.38 26.64 4.17
C GLY A 379 -6.92 26.98 5.55
N SER A 380 -8.20 26.70 5.81
CA SER A 380 -8.86 27.04 7.09
C SER A 380 -8.63 26.03 8.24
N TRP A 381 -7.85 24.97 8.02
CA TRP A 381 -7.74 23.83 8.94
C TRP A 381 -6.51 23.83 9.84
N ASN A 382 -5.54 24.73 9.63
CA ASN A 382 -4.44 24.97 10.56
C ASN A 382 -3.95 26.44 10.53
N THR A 383 -3.06 26.82 11.44
CA THR A 383 -2.65 28.22 11.65
C THR A 383 -1.25 28.55 11.14
N ALA A 384 -0.62 27.67 10.34
CA ALA A 384 0.76 27.87 9.87
C ALA A 384 0.89 29.22 9.13
N PRO A 385 1.82 30.12 9.52
CA PRO A 385 1.81 31.51 9.04
C PRO A 385 2.39 31.70 7.63
N MET A 386 3.20 30.76 7.16
CA MET A 386 3.98 30.82 5.92
C MET A 386 3.13 31.02 4.66
N THR A 387 3.61 31.84 3.72
CA THR A 387 2.98 32.13 2.42
C THR A 387 3.85 31.69 1.23
N PRO A 388 3.32 31.61 -0.01
CA PRO A 388 1.90 31.74 -0.42
C PRO A 388 0.98 30.68 0.18
N LYS A 389 -0.30 31.03 0.40
CA LYS A 389 -1.41 30.13 0.77
C LYS A 389 -2.54 30.24 -0.26
N ASP A 390 -3.47 29.29 -0.24
CA ASP A 390 -4.73 29.34 -1.02
C ASP A 390 -4.51 29.48 -2.55
N ARG A 391 -3.51 28.77 -3.10
CA ARG A 391 -3.14 28.84 -4.53
C ARG A 391 -3.21 27.51 -5.23
#